data_AF-A0A7W6KGL9-F1
#
_entry.id   AF-A0A7W6KGL9-F1
#
_cell.length_a   1.000
_cell.length_b   1.000
_cell.length_c   1.000
_cell.angle_alpha   90.00
_cell.angle_beta   90.00
_cell.angle_gamma   90.00
#
_symmetry.space_group_name_H-M   'P 1'
#
loop_
_entity.id
_entity.type
_entity.pdbx_description
1 polymer ?
#
loop_
_entity_poly.entity_id
_entity_poly.type
_entity_poly.pdbx_seq_one_letter_code
_entity_poly.pdbx_strand_id
1 'polypeptide(L)'
;MSAVRITRILCPHCAGHGYLAGDRRRCPVCCGNERISADDARAYAMAQRRMSDANGAGELSWPQKRKCAAIAEGIYELLQELPPWRAHRRATG
;
A
#
# COMPACT_ATOMS: atom_id res chain seq x y z
N MET A 1 -28.62 -4.31 -0.44
CA MET A 1 -27.53 -5.30 -0.41
C MET A 1 -26.41 -4.70 0.45
N SER A 2 -26.01 -5.33 1.54
CA SER A 2 -24.85 -4.86 2.31
C SER A 2 -23.60 -5.06 1.46
N ALA A 3 -22.92 -3.96 1.11
CA ALA A 3 -21.62 -4.05 0.46
C ALA A 3 -20.63 -4.74 1.41
N VAL A 4 -19.93 -5.77 0.92
CA VAL A 4 -18.85 -6.40 1.67
C VAL A 4 -17.74 -5.36 1.85
N ARG A 5 -17.38 -5.08 3.11
CA ARG A 5 -16.31 -4.14 3.43
C ARG A 5 -15.11 -4.87 3.99
N ILE A 6 -13.96 -4.68 3.37
CA ILE A 6 -12.69 -5.21 3.86
C ILE A 6 -12.20 -4.31 5.00
N THR A 7 -12.04 -4.89 6.19
CA THR A 7 -11.60 -4.17 7.39
C THR A 7 -10.13 -4.40 7.72
N ARG A 8 -9.55 -5.51 7.25
CA ARG A 8 -8.15 -5.90 7.45
C ARG A 8 -7.61 -6.65 6.23
N ILE A 9 -6.31 -6.47 5.95
CA ILE A 9 -5.59 -7.17 4.89
C ILE A 9 -4.29 -7.78 5.43
N LEU A 10 -3.70 -8.71 4.67
CA LEU A 10 -2.33 -9.16 4.93
C LEU A 10 -1.37 -7.98 4.85
N CYS A 11 -0.40 -7.93 5.77
CA CYS A 11 0.56 -6.84 5.81
C CYS A 11 1.39 -6.82 4.51
N PRO A 12 1.32 -5.73 3.71
CA PRO A 12 2.00 -5.64 2.42
C PRO A 12 3.53 -5.55 2.57
N HIS A 13 4.04 -5.22 3.76
CA HIS A 13 5.47 -5.10 4.02
C HIS A 13 6.15 -6.44 4.30
N CYS A 14 5.49 -7.33 5.05
CA CYS A 14 6.02 -8.66 5.36
C CYS A 14 5.26 -9.79 4.65
N ALA A 15 4.33 -9.47 3.74
CA ALA A 15 3.48 -10.45 3.05
C ALA A 15 2.79 -11.46 3.99
N GLY A 16 2.37 -11.03 5.18
CA GLY A 16 1.71 -11.91 6.16
C GLY A 16 2.64 -12.73 7.05
N HIS A 17 3.96 -12.58 6.97
CA HIS A 17 4.89 -13.37 7.80
C HIS A 17 5.08 -12.83 9.22
N GLY A 18 4.69 -11.58 9.50
CA GLY A 18 4.93 -10.92 10.80
C GLY A 18 6.38 -10.47 11.04
N TYR A 19 7.33 -11.08 10.35
CA TYR A 19 8.77 -10.84 10.46
C TYR A 19 9.40 -10.60 9.08
N LEU A 20 10.54 -9.92 9.04
CA LEU A 20 11.35 -9.78 7.83
C LEU A 20 12.30 -10.97 7.70
N ALA A 21 12.40 -11.52 6.49
CA ALA A 21 13.33 -12.58 6.17
C ALA A 21 14.78 -12.10 6.39
N GLY A 22 15.59 -12.90 7.09
CA GLY A 22 17.00 -12.61 7.41
C GLY A 22 17.27 -12.51 8.90
N ASP A 23 16.56 -11.64 9.62
CA ASP A 23 17.04 -11.18 10.93
C ASP A 23 16.14 -11.54 12.13
N ARG A 24 15.07 -12.32 11.92
CA ARG A 24 13.97 -12.48 12.91
C ARG A 24 13.45 -11.13 13.44
N ARG A 25 13.68 -10.05 12.68
CA ARG A 25 13.27 -8.70 13.05
C ARG A 25 11.77 -8.57 12.81
N ARG A 26 11.06 -8.22 13.87
CA ARG A 26 9.61 -7.96 13.82
C ARG A 26 9.31 -6.91 12.76
N CYS A 27 8.29 -7.15 11.94
CA CYS A 27 7.89 -6.20 10.90
C CYS A 27 7.50 -4.86 11.55
N PRO A 28 8.08 -3.72 11.13
CA PRO A 28 7.79 -2.42 11.72
C PRO A 28 6.38 -1.90 11.36
N VAL A 29 5.72 -2.50 10.36
CA VAL A 29 4.41 -2.07 9.89
C VAL A 29 3.28 -2.80 10.62
N CYS A 30 3.32 -4.13 10.68
CA CYS A 30 2.30 -4.90 11.40
C CYS A 30 2.68 -5.23 12.84
N CYS A 31 3.90 -4.92 13.28
CA CYS A 31 4.41 -5.25 14.62
C CYS A 31 4.26 -6.74 14.99
N GLY A 32 4.39 -7.63 14.01
CA GLY A 32 4.22 -9.08 14.21
C GLY A 32 2.79 -9.60 14.08
N ASN A 33 1.81 -8.72 13.86
CA ASN A 33 0.39 -9.12 13.76
C ASN A 33 0.00 -9.76 12.43
N GLU A 34 0.91 -9.84 11.46
CA GLU A 34 0.74 -10.41 10.11
C GLU A 34 -0.29 -9.69 9.20
N ARG A 35 -1.26 -9.00 9.80
CA ARG A 35 -2.32 -8.23 9.17
C ARG A 35 -2.32 -6.80 9.69
N ILE A 36 -2.87 -5.89 8.90
CA ILE A 36 -3.09 -4.49 9.27
C ILE A 36 -4.53 -4.08 8.97
N SER A 37 -5.02 -3.02 9.61
CA SER A 37 -6.34 -2.47 9.32
C SER A 37 -6.40 -1.88 7.91
N ALA A 38 -7.61 -1.73 7.37
CA ALA A 38 -7.81 -1.02 6.11
C ALA A 38 -7.30 0.42 6.18
N ASP A 39 -7.45 1.09 7.33
CA ASP A 39 -6.95 2.45 7.53
C ASP A 39 -5.42 2.51 7.51
N ASP A 40 -4.75 1.59 8.21
CA ASP A 40 -3.28 1.46 8.18
C ASP A 40 -2.78 1.12 6.77
N ALA A 41 -3.52 0.27 6.05
CA ALA A 41 -3.19 -0.09 4.68
C ALA A 41 -3.26 1.13 3.75
N ARG A 42 -4.31 1.95 3.85
CA ARG A 42 -4.42 3.22 3.08
C ARG A 42 -3.27 4.17 3.41
N ALA A 43 -2.96 4.35 4.70
CA ALA A 43 -1.84 5.19 5.13
C ALA A 43 -0.49 4.68 4.57
N TYR A 44 -0.27 3.37 4.62
CA TYR A 44 0.91 2.74 4.04
C TYR A 44 0.96 2.92 2.52
N ALA A 45 -0.16 2.78 1.81
CA ALA A 45 -0.24 3.03 0.37
C ALA A 45 0.11 4.48 0.00
N MET A 46 -0.36 5.47 0.78
CA MET A 46 0.04 6.87 0.60
C MET A 46 1.55 7.06 0.76
N ALA A 47 2.15 6.46 1.78
CA ALA A 47 3.58 6.55 2.01
C ALA A 47 4.38 5.95 0.85
N GLN A 48 3.96 4.78 0.35
CA GLN A 48 4.58 4.13 -0.81
C GLN A 48 4.42 4.97 -2.08
N ARG A 49 3.25 5.58 -2.30
CA ARG A 49 3.03 6.50 -3.42
C ARG A 49 3.96 7.71 -3.35
N ARG A 50 4.09 8.34 -2.18
CA ARG A 50 5.00 9.48 -1.96
C ARG A 50 6.46 9.10 -2.26
N MET A 51 6.89 7.91 -1.84
CA MET A 51 8.24 7.40 -2.14
C MET A 51 8.45 7.15 -3.64
N SER A 52 7.43 6.64 -4.33
CA SER A 52 7.46 6.48 -5.79
C SER A 52 7.62 7.83 -6.50
N ASP A 53 6.90 8.85 -6.06
CA ASP A 53 6.86 10.18 -6.69
C ASP A 53 8.00 11.11 -6.26
N ALA A 54 8.99 10.65 -5.48
CA ALA A 54 10.02 11.50 -4.85
C ALA A 54 10.89 12.34 -5.82
N ASN A 55 10.95 12.01 -7.12
CA ASN A 55 11.67 12.81 -8.12
C ASN A 55 10.74 13.42 -9.18
N GLY A 56 9.42 13.44 -8.93
CA GLY A 56 8.41 13.81 -9.91
C GLY A 56 7.39 12.70 -10.10
N ALA A 57 6.13 13.10 -10.30
CA ALA A 57 5.02 12.18 -10.48
C ALA A 57 5.23 11.33 -11.75
N GLY A 58 5.19 10.01 -11.60
CA GLY A 58 5.27 9.07 -12.74
C GLY A 58 6.68 8.72 -13.21
N GLU A 59 7.74 9.32 -12.66
CA GLU A 59 9.11 8.93 -12.99
C GLU A 59 9.53 7.67 -12.21
N LEU A 60 9.30 6.51 -12.83
CA LEU A 60 9.58 5.17 -12.30
C LEU A 60 10.94 4.61 -12.74
N SER A 61 11.94 5.48 -12.88
CA SER A 61 13.28 5.13 -13.37
C SER A 61 13.95 4.03 -12.52
N TRP A 62 13.74 4.04 -11.20
CA TRP A 62 14.36 3.09 -10.27
C TRP A 62 13.49 1.86 -9.96
N PRO A 63 14.06 0.64 -9.89
CA PRO A 63 13.33 -0.57 -9.50
C PRO A 63 12.56 -0.42 -8.18
N GLN A 64 13.14 0.29 -7.21
CA GLN A 64 12.50 0.52 -5.92
C GLN A 64 11.24 1.38 -6.02
N LYS A 65 11.25 2.42 -6.86
CA LYS A 65 10.06 3.25 -7.11
C LYS A 65 8.93 2.45 -7.76
N ARG A 66 9.26 1.58 -8.73
CA ARG A 66 8.28 0.66 -9.33
C ARG A 66 7.65 -0.25 -8.29
N LYS A 67 8.45 -0.80 -7.37
CA LYS A 67 7.94 -1.62 -6.26
C LYS A 67 7.00 -0.81 -5.36
N CYS A 68 7.39 0.40 -4.96
CA CYS A 68 6.54 1.27 -4.14
C CYS A 68 5.22 1.61 -4.84
N ALA A 69 5.25 1.96 -6.13
CA ALA A 69 4.05 2.21 -6.91
C ALA A 69 3.13 0.98 -6.99
N ALA A 70 3.70 -0.20 -7.26
CA ALA A 70 2.94 -1.45 -7.33
C ALA A 70 2.28 -1.81 -5.99
N ILE A 71 3.00 -1.62 -4.88
CA ILE A 71 2.45 -1.84 -3.53
C ILE A 71 1.27 -0.89 -3.27
N ALA A 72 1.44 0.40 -3.60
CA ALA A 72 0.40 1.40 -3.39
C ALA A 72 -0.88 1.08 -4.18
N GLU A 73 -0.74 0.72 -5.46
CA GLU A 73 -1.86 0.33 -6.32
C GLU A 73 -2.51 -0.98 -5.84
N GLY A 74 -1.72 -2.00 -5.53
CA GLY A 74 -2.22 -3.30 -5.08
C GLY A 74 -3.01 -3.23 -3.77
N ILE A 75 -2.68 -2.30 -2.86
CA ILE A 75 -3.47 -2.10 -1.64
C ILE A 75 -4.88 -1.59 -1.96
N TYR A 76 -4.99 -0.60 -2.85
CA TYR A 76 -6.29 -0.05 -3.23
C TYR A 76 -7.13 -1.05 -4.03
N GLU A 77 -6.48 -1.84 -4.90
CA GLU A 77 -7.13 -2.95 -5.59
C GLU A 77 -7.67 -3.98 -4.59
N LEU A 78 -6.87 -4.40 -3.61
CA LEU A 78 -7.28 -5.31 -2.55
C LEU A 78 -8.45 -4.75 -1.72
N LEU A 79 -8.43 -3.47 -1.39
CA LEU A 79 -9.52 -2.80 -0.68
C LEU A 79 -10.74 -2.52 -1.56
N GLN A 80 -10.65 -2.76 -2.87
CA GLN A 80 -11.68 -2.44 -3.87
C GLN A 80 -12.06 -0.95 -3.87
N GLU A 81 -11.07 -0.08 -3.69
CA GLU A 81 -11.23 1.36 -3.58
C GLU A 81 -10.46 2.09 -4.69
N LEU A 82 -10.95 3.25 -5.11
CA LEU A 82 -10.22 4.10 -6.06
C LEU A 82 -9.08 4.84 -5.31
N PRO A 83 -7.82 4.74 -5.74
CA PRO A 83 -6.76 5.51 -5.14
C PRO A 83 -7.01 7.03 -5.27
N PRO A 84 -6.76 7.84 -4.23
CA PRO A 84 -7.06 9.27 -4.25
C PRO A 84 -6.24 10.04 -5.29
N TRP A 85 -5.02 9.60 -5.59
CA TRP A 85 -4.21 10.18 -6.68
C TRP A 85 -4.78 9.92 -8.08
N ARG A 86 -5.71 8.98 -8.23
CA ARG A 86 -6.47 8.75 -9.47
C ARG A 86 -7.82 9.47 -9.46
N ALA A 87 -8.37 9.75 -8.28
CA ALA A 87 -9.65 10.46 -8.15
C ALA A 87 -9.58 11.88 -8.73
N HIS A 88 -8.44 12.57 -8.62
CA HIS A 88 -8.24 13.90 -9.22
C HIS A 88 -8.36 13.94 -10.75
N ARG A 89 -8.18 12.82 -11.48
CA ARG A 89 -8.39 12.79 -12.94
C ARG A 89 -9.85 12.82 -13.37
N ARG A 90 -10.79 12.52 -12.47
CA ARG A 90 -12.24 12.51 -12.78
C ARG A 90 -12.93 13.85 -12.53
N ALA A 91 -12.28 14.77 -11.80
CA ALA A 91 -12.86 16.08 -11.49
C ALA A 91 -12.58 17.15 -12.57
N THR A 92 -11.80 16.79 -13.60
CA THR A 92 -11.34 17.70 -14.67
C THR A 92 -11.81 17.29 -16.07
N GLY A 93 -12.79 16.38 -16.17
CA GLY A 93 -13.36 15.91 -17.44
C GLY A 93 -14.87 15.81 -17.37
#